data_AF-A0A7C5SID9-F1
#
_entry.id   AF-A0A7C5SID9-F1
#
_cell.length_a   1.000
_cell.length_b   1.000
_cell.length_c   1.000
_cell.angle_alpha   90.00
_cell.angle_beta   90.00
_cell.angle_gamma   90.00
#
_symmetry.space_group_name_H-M   'P 1'
#
loop_
_entity.id
_entity.type
_entity.pdbx_description
1 polymer ?
#
loop_
_entity_poly.entity_id
_entity_poly.type
_entity_poly.pdbx_seq_one_letter_code
_entity_poly.pdbx_strand_id
1 'polypeptide(L)'
;MLFLNPREVTFDGVVWSEVESVSIARSAARSFVEFGDTGPHAVLVDVPEQRVGVTVVQELLGDDVDVPKPGEQGALSFVTSANSSGAGAKQVSMTAVVLDVKYKVSRKVGSSRTVELVAVSGDGVADPVTVVDV
;
A
#
# COMPACT_ATOMS: atom_id res chain seq x y z
N MET A 1 -8.03 0.25 1.90
CA MET A 1 -8.09 1.67 1.48
C MET A 1 -7.62 1.75 0.05
N LEU A 2 -8.31 2.52 -0.78
CA LEU A 2 -7.98 2.71 -2.20
C LEU A 2 -7.83 4.21 -2.43
N PHE A 3 -6.68 4.61 -2.98
CA PHE A 3 -6.36 5.99 -3.32
C PHE A 3 -6.19 6.07 -4.83
N LEU A 4 -7.11 6.78 -5.46
CA LEU A 4 -7.12 7.02 -6.88
C LEU A 4 -6.42 8.36 -7.14
N ASN A 5 -5.37 8.35 -7.95
CA ASN A 5 -4.60 9.53 -8.39
C ASN A 5 -3.84 10.31 -7.27
N PRO A 6 -2.99 9.68 -6.46
CA PRO A 6 -2.07 10.40 -5.57
C PRO A 6 -1.02 11.23 -6.33
N ARG A 7 -0.82 10.96 -7.63
CA ARG A 7 0.16 11.59 -8.56
C ARG A 7 1.62 11.35 -8.22
N GLU A 8 1.97 11.48 -6.94
CA GLU A 8 3.33 11.31 -6.44
C GLU A 8 3.32 10.44 -5.17
N VAL A 9 4.34 9.60 -5.06
CA VAL A 9 4.65 8.82 -3.88
C VAL A 9 6.13 9.01 -3.59
N THR A 10 6.49 9.28 -2.34
CA THR A 10 7.89 9.29 -1.91
C THR A 10 8.21 8.00 -1.18
N PHE A 11 9.26 7.29 -1.60
CA PHE A 11 9.79 6.10 -0.95
C PHE A 11 11.28 6.29 -0.64
N ASP A 12 11.63 6.26 0.64
CA ASP A 12 13.00 6.49 1.14
C ASP A 12 13.67 7.76 0.58
N GLY A 13 12.88 8.83 0.42
CA GLY A 13 13.33 10.10 -0.14
C GLY A 13 13.36 10.16 -1.68
N VAL A 14 13.16 9.03 -2.37
CA VAL A 14 13.00 8.97 -3.83
C VAL A 14 11.56 9.25 -4.20
N VAL A 15 11.33 10.19 -5.13
CA VAL A 15 9.99 10.53 -5.61
C VAL A 15 9.64 9.68 -6.82
N TRP A 16 8.53 8.96 -6.73
CA TRP A 16 7.88 8.28 -7.84
C TRP A 16 6.75 9.17 -8.35
N SER A 17 6.92 9.73 -9.55
CA SER A 17 5.91 10.52 -10.26
C SER A 17 4.97 9.64 -11.08
N GLU A 18 3.88 10.21 -11.60
CA GLU A 18 2.90 9.50 -12.45
C GLU A 18 2.30 8.26 -11.77
N VAL A 19 2.04 8.37 -10.46
CA VAL A 19 1.38 7.32 -9.69
C VAL A 19 -0.11 7.33 -9.98
N GLU A 20 -0.56 6.32 -10.70
CA GLU A 20 -1.97 6.11 -11.04
C GLU A 20 -2.79 5.78 -9.79
N SER A 21 -2.29 4.85 -8.97
CA SER A 21 -3.02 4.42 -7.79
C SER A 21 -2.12 3.87 -6.69
N VAL A 22 -2.61 4.01 -5.47
CA VAL A 22 -2.06 3.33 -4.29
C VAL A 22 -3.20 2.60 -3.60
N SER A 23 -3.02 1.30 -3.36
CA SER A 23 -3.96 0.52 -2.57
C SER A 23 -3.28 -0.01 -1.31
N ILE A 24 -4.00 0.06 -0.20
CA ILE A 24 -3.56 -0.46 1.10
C ILE A 24 -4.58 -1.50 1.54
N ALA A 25 -4.18 -2.76 1.55
CA ALA A 25 -5.02 -3.87 1.95
C ALA A 25 -4.57 -4.40 3.32
N ARG A 26 -5.53 -4.62 4.23
CA ARG A 26 -5.31 -5.34 5.47
C ARG A 26 -5.89 -6.74 5.30
N SER A 27 -5.09 -7.77 5.54
CA SER A 27 -5.53 -9.17 5.47
C SER A 27 -5.10 -9.94 6.71
N ALA A 28 -5.89 -10.94 7.08
CA ALA A 28 -5.50 -11.90 8.10
C ALA A 28 -4.32 -12.73 7.56
N ALA A 29 -3.17 -12.66 8.23
CA ALA A 29 -2.08 -13.61 8.01
C ALA A 29 -2.39 -14.94 8.72
N ARG A 30 -3.05 -14.84 9.88
CA ARG A 30 -3.54 -15.97 10.66
C ARG A 30 -4.89 -15.64 11.27
N SER A 31 -5.85 -16.54 11.11
CA SER A 31 -7.17 -16.46 11.74
C SER A 31 -7.37 -17.58 12.75
N PHE A 32 -8.04 -17.28 13.84
CA PHE A 32 -8.55 -18.25 14.81
C PHE A 32 -10.08 -18.21 14.76
N VAL A 33 -10.71 -19.38 14.62
CA VAL A 33 -12.16 -19.52 14.52
C VAL A 33 -12.59 -20.67 15.41
N GLU A 34 -13.54 -20.41 16.31
CA GLU A 34 -14.11 -21.39 17.22
C GLU A 34 -15.61 -21.52 16.96
N PHE A 35 -16.11 -22.75 16.97
CA PHE A 35 -17.53 -23.08 16.83
C PHE A 35 -18.02 -23.71 18.13
N GLY A 36 -19.21 -23.30 18.57
CA GLY A 36 -19.88 -23.92 19.71
C GLY A 36 -20.79 -25.07 19.27
N ASP A 37 -21.25 -25.86 20.24
CA ASP A 37 -22.09 -27.03 19.96
C ASP A 37 -23.57 -26.68 19.67
N THR A 38 -23.96 -25.42 19.83
CA THR A 38 -25.38 -24.99 19.78
C THR A 38 -25.88 -24.61 18.39
N GLY A 39 -25.03 -24.65 17.36
CA GLY A 39 -25.45 -24.30 16.00
C GLY A 39 -24.29 -24.21 15.00
N PRO A 40 -24.58 -23.91 13.73
CA PRO A 40 -23.59 -23.94 12.65
C PRO A 40 -22.72 -22.68 12.54
N HIS A 41 -22.85 -21.73 13.46
CA HIS A 41 -22.17 -20.43 13.41
C HIS A 41 -21.00 -20.36 14.40
N ALA A 42 -19.93 -19.68 14.00
CA ALA A 42 -18.77 -19.47 14.85
C ALA A 42 -19.16 -18.64 16.08
N VAL A 43 -18.62 -19.00 17.25
CA VAL A 43 -18.84 -18.29 18.53
C VAL A 43 -17.71 -17.32 18.84
N LEU A 44 -16.53 -17.54 18.26
CA LEU A 44 -15.37 -16.65 18.38
C LEU A 44 -14.60 -16.64 17.06
N VAL A 45 -14.24 -15.43 16.62
CA VAL A 45 -13.35 -15.20 15.49
C VAL A 45 -12.32 -14.17 15.91
N ASP A 46 -11.05 -14.49 15.75
CA ASP A 46 -9.92 -13.61 16.05
C ASP A 46 -8.87 -13.64 14.92
N VAL A 47 -8.09 -12.57 14.80
CA VAL A 47 -7.04 -12.40 13.79
C VAL A 47 -5.77 -11.91 14.50
N PRO A 48 -5.02 -12.81 15.17
CA PRO A 48 -3.85 -12.43 15.95
C PRO A 48 -2.70 -11.88 15.10
N GLU A 49 -2.66 -12.24 13.81
CA GLU A 49 -1.62 -11.79 12.90
C GLU A 49 -2.27 -11.16 11.67
N GLN A 50 -1.96 -9.89 11.43
CA GLN A 50 -2.44 -9.12 10.28
C GLN A 50 -1.27 -8.72 9.40
N ARG A 51 -1.52 -8.68 8.09
CA ARG A 51 -0.60 -8.16 7.10
C ARG A 51 -1.19 -6.93 6.44
N VAL A 52 -0.38 -5.87 6.36
CA VAL A 52 -0.74 -4.65 5.65
C VAL A 52 0.03 -4.60 4.33
N GLY A 53 -0.63 -5.03 3.26
CA GLY A 53 -0.08 -4.97 1.90
C GLY A 53 -0.31 -3.60 1.28
N VAL A 54 0.68 -3.10 0.55
CA VAL A 54 0.58 -1.87 -0.23
C VAL A 54 0.90 -2.21 -1.69
N THR A 55 0.10 -1.69 -2.61
CA THR A 55 0.37 -1.79 -4.04
C THR A 55 0.38 -0.41 -4.64
N VAL A 56 1.50 -0.04 -5.26
CA VAL A 56 1.66 1.21 -6.00
C VAL A 56 1.70 0.87 -7.48
N VAL A 57 0.81 1.49 -8.25
CA VAL A 57 0.79 1.39 -9.71
C VAL A 57 1.21 2.72 -10.30
N GLN A 58 2.21 2.69 -11.17
CA GLN A 58 2.84 3.86 -11.74
C GLN A 58 2.92 3.72 -13.26
N GLU A 59 2.59 4.80 -13.98
CA GLU A 59 2.83 4.90 -15.41
C GLU A 59 4.29 5.27 -15.69
N LEU A 60 4.91 4.62 -16.68
CA LEU A 60 6.29 4.87 -17.08
C LEU A 60 6.30 5.60 -18.43
N LEU A 61 6.73 6.86 -18.41
CA LEU A 61 6.82 7.71 -19.61
C LEU A 61 8.18 7.64 -20.33
N GLY A 62 9.19 7.02 -19.71
CA GLY A 62 10.54 6.93 -20.24
C GLY A 62 11.39 5.89 -19.51
N ASP A 63 12.69 5.94 -19.74
CA ASP A 63 13.66 5.09 -19.05
C ASP A 63 13.66 5.42 -17.55
N ASP A 64 13.58 4.39 -16.72
CA ASP A 64 13.62 4.50 -15.27
C ASP A 64 14.81 3.73 -14.72
N VAL A 65 15.72 4.44 -14.06
CA VAL A 65 17.00 3.91 -13.57
C VAL A 65 16.95 3.68 -12.04
N ASP A 66 16.06 4.38 -11.34
CA ASP A 66 15.94 4.35 -9.88
C ASP A 66 14.76 3.47 -9.46
N VAL A 67 14.92 2.18 -9.77
CA VAL A 67 13.93 1.16 -9.45
C VAL A 67 14.15 0.62 -8.03
N PRO A 68 13.14 0.63 -7.15
CA PRO A 68 13.25 0.00 -5.84
C PRO A 68 13.48 -1.51 -5.98
N LYS A 69 14.27 -2.10 -5.09
CA LYS A 69 14.62 -3.54 -5.16
C LYS A 69 13.80 -4.34 -4.15
N PRO A 70 13.39 -5.59 -4.47
CA PRO A 70 12.84 -6.49 -3.46
C PRO A 70 13.78 -6.62 -2.24
N GLY A 71 13.21 -6.49 -1.05
CA GLY A 71 13.91 -6.46 0.23
C GLY A 71 14.30 -5.06 0.71
N GLU A 72 14.18 -4.03 -0.12
CA GLU A 72 14.45 -2.64 0.28
C GLU A 72 13.39 -2.13 1.24
N GLN A 73 13.83 -1.55 2.36
CA GLN A 73 12.97 -0.97 3.38
C GLN A 73 13.10 0.56 3.36
N GLY A 74 11.97 1.26 3.36
CA GLY A 74 11.95 2.71 3.28
C GLY A 74 10.71 3.34 3.89
N ALA A 75 10.79 4.65 4.15
CA ALA A 75 9.62 5.44 4.50
C ALA A 75 8.79 5.72 3.23
N LEU A 76 7.54 5.26 3.21
CA LEU A 76 6.58 5.49 2.14
C LEU A 76 5.61 6.61 2.56
N SER A 77 5.46 7.65 1.74
CA SER A 77 4.47 8.70 1.99
C SER A 77 3.87 9.26 0.71
N PHE A 78 2.62 9.69 0.79
CA PHE A 78 1.93 10.36 -0.32
C PHE A 78 0.77 11.21 0.21
N VAL A 79 0.33 12.16 -0.61
CA VAL A 79 -0.83 12.99 -0.33
C VAL A 79 -1.98 12.56 -1.22
N THR A 80 -3.19 12.54 -0.68
CA THR A 80 -4.41 12.24 -1.41
C THR A 80 -5.46 13.33 -1.15
N SER A 81 -6.20 13.72 -2.18
CA SER A 81 -7.33 14.64 -2.08
C SER A 81 -8.50 14.07 -2.89
N ALA A 82 -9.72 14.10 -2.35
CA ALA A 82 -10.91 13.53 -3.00
C ALA A 82 -11.24 14.20 -4.36
N ASN A 83 -10.89 15.47 -4.47
CA ASN A 83 -11.04 16.33 -5.62
C ASN A 83 -9.76 17.15 -5.69
N SER A 84 -9.12 17.20 -6.86
CA SER A 84 -7.83 17.88 -7.13
C SER A 84 -7.74 19.36 -6.71
N SER A 85 -8.82 19.91 -6.14
CA SER A 85 -8.92 21.17 -5.41
C SER A 85 -8.18 21.23 -4.07
N GLY A 86 -7.57 20.14 -3.59
CA GLY A 86 -6.76 20.12 -2.35
C GLY A 86 -7.55 20.25 -1.04
N ALA A 87 -8.84 20.60 -1.10
CA ALA A 87 -9.72 20.61 0.06
C ALA A 87 -9.83 19.20 0.67
N GLY A 88 -9.50 19.06 1.95
CA GLY A 88 -9.51 17.77 2.64
C GLY A 88 -8.38 16.84 2.21
N ALA A 89 -7.22 17.41 1.86
CA ALA A 89 -6.02 16.64 1.61
C ALA A 89 -5.63 15.84 2.87
N LYS A 90 -5.21 14.60 2.66
CA LYS A 90 -4.71 13.72 3.71
C LYS A 90 -3.33 13.25 3.32
N GLN A 91 -2.38 13.34 4.24
CA GLN A 91 -1.08 12.71 4.12
C GLN A 91 -1.17 11.31 4.70
N VAL A 92 -0.77 10.32 3.91
CA VAL A 92 -0.64 8.93 4.33
C VAL A 92 0.84 8.61 4.40
N SER A 93 1.28 7.98 5.50
CA SER A 93 2.67 7.59 5.71
C SER A 93 2.80 6.26 6.44
N MET A 94 3.88 5.52 6.14
CA MET A 94 4.24 4.25 6.80
C MET A 94 5.70 3.89 6.50
N THR A 95 6.29 2.98 7.28
CA THR A 95 7.51 2.26 6.86
C THR A 95 7.08 1.01 6.09
N ALA A 96 7.71 0.72 4.95
CA ALA A 96 7.36 -0.44 4.13
C ALA A 96 8.58 -1.13 3.53
N VAL A 97 8.45 -2.43 3.29
CA VAL A 97 9.44 -3.27 2.60
C VAL A 97 8.91 -3.68 1.24
N VAL A 98 9.71 -3.49 0.19
CA VAL A 98 9.40 -3.90 -1.18
C VAL A 98 9.48 -5.41 -1.27
N LEU A 99 8.43 -6.04 -1.80
CA LEU A 99 8.39 -7.48 -1.99
C LEU A 99 8.54 -7.89 -3.44
N ASP A 100 7.94 -7.13 -4.35
CA ASP A 100 7.96 -7.44 -5.76
C ASP A 100 7.82 -6.18 -6.61
N VAL A 101 8.41 -6.22 -7.80
CA VAL A 101 8.34 -5.15 -8.79
C VAL A 101 8.04 -5.76 -10.15
N LYS A 102 6.83 -5.54 -10.63
CA LYS A 102 6.33 -6.07 -11.90
C LYS A 102 6.24 -4.97 -12.94
N TYR A 103 6.50 -5.32 -14.19
CA TYR A 103 6.34 -4.44 -15.33
C TYR A 103 5.30 -4.98 -16.28
N LYS A 104 4.49 -4.08 -16.80
CA LYS A 104 3.54 -4.38 -17.87
C LYS A 104 3.78 -3.40 -19.00
N VAL A 105 4.22 -3.92 -20.15
CA VAL A 105 4.43 -3.11 -21.35
C VAL A 105 3.38 -3.49 -22.39
N SER A 106 2.62 -2.51 -22.87
CA SER A 106 1.60 -2.69 -23.89
C SER A 106 1.61 -1.54 -24.88
N ARG A 107 1.58 -1.85 -26.19
CA ARG A 107 1.48 -0.82 -27.24
C ARG A 107 0.19 0.02 -27.17
N LYS A 108 -0.87 -0.51 -26.55
CA LYS A 108 -2.18 0.16 -26.46
C LYS A 108 -2.34 0.97 -25.18
N VAL A 109 -1.79 0.48 -24.07
CA VAL A 109 -2.00 1.03 -22.73
C VAL A 109 -0.78 1.80 -22.23
N GLY A 110 0.38 1.65 -22.87
CA GLY A 110 1.64 2.22 -22.40
C GLY A 110 2.43 1.21 -21.55
N SER A 111 3.37 1.75 -20.78
CA SER A 111 4.20 0.99 -19.86
C SER A 111 3.79 1.33 -18.43
N SER A 112 3.59 0.33 -17.58
CA SER A 112 3.33 0.54 -16.17
C SER A 112 4.18 -0.37 -15.28
N ARG A 113 4.48 0.13 -14.09
CA ARG A 113 5.14 -0.58 -13.01
C ARG A 113 4.16 -0.80 -11.87
N THR A 114 4.20 -1.99 -11.29
CA THR A 114 3.48 -2.33 -10.07
C THR A 114 4.49 -2.72 -9.00
N VAL A 115 4.56 -1.93 -7.93
CA VAL A 115 5.40 -2.19 -6.77
C VAL A 115 4.51 -2.74 -5.65
N GLU A 116 4.80 -3.96 -5.22
CA GLU A 116 4.15 -4.58 -4.06
C GLU A 116 5.02 -4.40 -2.84
N LEU A 117 4.47 -3.86 -1.77
CA LEU A 117 5.14 -3.63 -0.49
C LEU A 117 4.33 -4.22 0.67
N VAL A 118 4.98 -4.38 1.81
CA VAL A 118 4.34 -4.65 3.10
C VAL A 118 4.74 -3.58 4.10
N ALA A 119 3.74 -2.96 4.72
CA ALA A 119 3.98 -1.98 5.78
C ALA A 119 4.42 -2.69 7.06
N VAL A 120 5.41 -2.11 7.74
CA VAL A 120 6.06 -2.66 8.93
C VAL A 120 5.70 -1.80 10.14
N SER A 121 5.19 -2.44 11.19
CA SER A 121 4.94 -1.79 12.47
C SER A 121 6.22 -1.80 13.31
N GLY A 122 6.54 -0.67 13.94
CA GLY A 122 7.75 -0.54 14.77
C GLY A 122 7.70 -1.31 16.09
N ASP A 123 6.50 -1.51 16.65
CA ASP A 123 6.27 -2.24 17.90
C ASP A 123 5.52 -3.57 17.70
N GLY A 124 5.06 -3.84 16.48
CA GLY A 124 4.27 -5.02 16.15
C GLY A 124 2.82 -4.99 16.65
N VAL A 125 2.38 -3.87 17.25
CA VAL A 125 1.05 -3.70 17.84
C VAL A 125 0.28 -2.58 17.16
N ALA A 126 0.92 -1.42 16.96
CA ALA A 126 0.32 -0.28 16.31
C ALA A 126 0.10 -0.55 14.81
N ASP A 127 -0.98 0.03 14.25
CA ASP A 127 -1.18 0.03 12.80
C ASP A 127 -0.02 0.81 12.14
N PRO A 128 0.71 0.22 11.17
CA PRO A 128 1.84 0.89 10.55
C PRO A 128 1.42 2.07 9.66
N VAL A 129 0.13 2.25 9.37
CA VAL A 129 -0.40 3.30 8.50
C VAL A 129 -0.87 4.50 9.31
N THR A 130 -0.20 5.63 9.13
CA THR A 130 -0.60 6.92 9.70
C THR A 130 -1.30 7.77 8.65
N VAL A 131 -2.44 8.38 9.01
CA VAL A 131 -3.18 9.31 8.15
C VAL A 131 -3.41 10.62 8.92
N VAL A 132 -3.00 11.73 8.33
CA VAL A 132 -3.11 13.07 8.94
C VAL A 132 -3.77 14.03 7.94
N ASP A 133 -4.62 14.93 8.40
CA ASP A 133 -5.16 16.00 7.56
C ASP A 133 -4.08 17.06 7.31
N VAL A 134 -4.01 17.59 6.08
CA VAL A 134 -3.02 18.59 5.62
C VAL A 134 -3.71 19.86 5.17
#